data_AF-A0A917RSH9-F1
#
_entry.id   AF-A0A917RSH9-F1
#
_cell.length_a   1.000
_cell.length_b   1.000
_cell.length_c   1.000
_cell.angle_alpha   90.00
_cell.angle_beta   90.00
_cell.angle_gamma   90.00
#
_symmetry.space_group_name_H-M   'P 1'
#
loop_
_entity.id
_entity.type
_entity.pdbx_description
1 polymer ?
#
loop_
_entity_poly.entity_id
_entity_poly.type
_entity_poly.pdbx_seq_one_letter_code
_entity_poly.pdbx_strand_id
1 'polypeptide(L)'
;MTAAGPRRAESPRYQNIRTRRPRVQVTGLPEFVRKFTENHYCRISYPAVTDMLGITDDYERESRMGVSLSKGGNVSLSKAAPGLTAVAVGLGWDVRTTTGTDFDLDASAIATGADKKVVSDQHFVFFNNLKSPEGAIEHVGDNTTGEGEGDDEVINVDLANTPPTIENIVFPVSIYEADGRSQSFGQVRNAYIRVVNRANGEELARYDLSEDASTETAMVFGELYRNGAEWKFRAIGQGYASGLSGIARDYGVNV
;
A
#
# COMPACT_ATOMS: atom_id res chain seq x y z
N MET A 1 71.74 1.23 -32.16
CA MET A 1 71.10 0.76 -30.91
C MET A 1 69.60 0.89 -31.11
N THR A 2 68.94 -0.23 -31.37
CA THR A 2 67.58 -0.31 -31.91
C THR A 2 66.73 -1.16 -30.97
N ALA A 3 65.70 -0.58 -30.37
CA ALA A 3 64.68 -1.27 -29.57
C ALA A 3 63.54 -0.26 -29.31
N ALA A 4 62.25 -0.60 -29.23
CA ALA A 4 61.47 -1.78 -29.55
C ALA A 4 59.99 -1.32 -29.52
N GLY A 5 59.13 -1.96 -30.31
CA GLY A 5 57.72 -1.60 -30.51
C GLY A 5 56.76 -1.83 -29.33
N PRO A 6 55.45 -1.62 -29.56
CA PRO A 6 54.45 -1.39 -28.52
C PRO A 6 53.94 -2.70 -27.90
N ARG A 7 53.76 -2.74 -26.58
CA ARG A 7 53.11 -3.86 -25.88
C ARG A 7 51.65 -3.54 -25.57
N ARG A 8 50.77 -4.42 -26.03
CA ARG A 8 49.33 -4.53 -25.71
C ARG A 8 49.12 -4.59 -24.20
N ALA A 9 48.16 -3.82 -23.69
CA ALA A 9 47.61 -4.03 -22.35
C ALA A 9 46.46 -5.05 -22.45
N GLU A 10 46.64 -6.19 -21.79
CA GLU A 10 45.62 -7.24 -21.62
C GLU A 10 44.66 -6.87 -20.48
N SER A 11 43.38 -7.18 -20.69
CA SER A 11 42.26 -7.00 -19.77
C SER A 11 42.33 -7.98 -18.58
N PRO A 12 42.11 -7.54 -17.32
CA PRO A 12 41.99 -8.48 -16.20
C PRO A 12 40.64 -9.18 -16.21
N ARG A 13 40.69 -10.52 -16.27
CA ARG A 13 39.57 -11.44 -16.14
C ARG A 13 38.98 -11.41 -14.72
N TYR A 14 37.66 -11.47 -14.64
CA TYR A 14 36.88 -11.76 -13.44
C TYR A 14 37.41 -13.02 -12.73
N GLN A 15 37.81 -12.90 -11.46
CA GLN A 15 38.07 -14.03 -10.57
C GLN A 15 36.83 -14.34 -9.73
N ASN A 16 36.41 -15.60 -9.78
CA ASN A 16 35.29 -16.18 -9.05
C ASN A 16 35.52 -16.18 -7.52
N ILE A 17 34.70 -15.44 -6.78
CA ILE A 17 34.65 -15.53 -5.31
C ILE A 17 33.78 -16.73 -4.93
N ARG A 18 34.43 -17.82 -4.50
CA ARG A 18 33.75 -18.96 -3.84
C ARG A 18 33.40 -18.56 -2.40
N THR A 19 32.16 -18.17 -2.16
CA THR A 19 31.61 -18.05 -0.80
C THR A 19 31.45 -19.45 -0.20
N ARG A 20 32.23 -19.75 0.85
CA ARG A 20 32.11 -20.97 1.65
C ARG A 20 30.77 -20.96 2.38
N ARG A 21 29.89 -21.92 2.10
CA ARG A 21 28.67 -22.16 2.90
C ARG A 21 29.05 -22.72 4.28
N PRO A 22 28.43 -22.28 5.38
CA PRO A 22 28.60 -22.92 6.67
C PRO A 22 27.97 -24.32 6.63
N ARG A 23 28.72 -25.31 7.11
CA ARG A 23 28.35 -26.71 7.18
C ARG A 23 27.47 -26.92 8.41
N VAL A 24 26.15 -26.93 8.26
CA VAL A 24 25.24 -27.38 9.33
C VAL A 24 25.42 -28.89 9.46
N GLN A 25 25.99 -29.34 10.57
CA GLN A 25 26.01 -30.76 10.94
C GLN A 25 24.63 -31.13 11.47
N VAL A 26 23.83 -31.79 10.63
CA VAL A 26 22.61 -32.47 11.07
C VAL A 26 23.01 -33.88 11.49
N THR A 27 23.22 -34.08 12.79
CA THR A 27 23.41 -35.42 13.38
C THR A 27 22.06 -35.98 13.78
N GLY A 28 21.68 -37.15 13.23
CA GLY A 28 20.55 -37.94 13.72
C GLY A 28 19.47 -38.31 12.70
N LEU A 29 19.84 -38.86 11.53
CA LEU A 29 18.87 -39.53 10.64
C LEU A 29 19.12 -41.05 10.62
N PRO A 30 18.08 -41.90 10.75
CA PRO A 30 18.21 -43.35 10.66
C PRO A 30 18.72 -43.81 9.29
N GLU A 31 19.47 -44.90 9.28
CA GLU A 31 20.25 -45.46 8.17
C GLU A 31 19.43 -45.95 6.95
N PHE A 32 18.13 -45.65 6.88
CA PHE A 32 17.22 -46.13 5.82
C PHE A 32 17.17 -45.22 4.59
N VAL A 33 17.58 -43.95 4.68
CA VAL A 33 17.48 -42.96 3.59
C VAL A 33 18.67 -43.02 2.61
N ARG A 34 19.68 -43.85 2.87
CA ARG A 34 20.94 -43.86 2.10
C ARG A 34 20.94 -44.74 0.84
N LYS A 35 19.86 -45.48 0.56
CA LYS A 35 19.83 -46.45 -0.56
C LYS A 35 18.91 -46.11 -1.74
N PHE A 36 18.35 -44.90 -1.82
CA PHE A 36 17.40 -44.53 -2.89
C PHE A 36 17.91 -43.45 -3.86
N THR A 37 19.22 -43.37 -4.08
CA THR A 37 19.80 -42.50 -5.12
C THR A 37 20.93 -43.19 -5.87
N GLU A 38 20.66 -44.32 -6.50
CA GLU A 38 21.43 -44.77 -7.65
C GLU A 38 20.46 -45.25 -8.72
N ASN A 39 20.58 -44.66 -9.92
CA ASN A 39 19.84 -44.98 -11.13
C ASN A 39 18.32 -44.87 -11.03
N HIS A 40 17.79 -43.70 -11.42
CA HIS A 40 16.84 -43.57 -12.54
C HIS A 40 16.45 -42.08 -12.64
N TYR A 41 16.64 -41.49 -13.82
CA TYR A 41 15.99 -40.24 -14.20
C TYR A 41 14.48 -40.50 -14.18
N CYS A 42 13.79 -40.10 -13.11
CA CYS A 42 12.35 -40.10 -13.04
C CYS A 42 11.88 -38.69 -12.71
N ARG A 43 11.27 -38.03 -13.71
CA ARG A 43 10.46 -36.83 -13.55
C ARG A 43 9.26 -37.21 -12.68
N ILE A 44 9.32 -36.91 -11.39
CA ILE A 44 8.15 -36.97 -10.52
C ILE A 44 7.73 -35.52 -10.27
N SER A 45 6.56 -35.18 -10.82
CA SER A 45 5.82 -33.98 -10.45
C SER A 45 5.65 -33.95 -8.94
N TYR A 46 6.05 -32.84 -8.32
CA TYR A 46 5.74 -32.54 -6.92
C TYR A 46 4.24 -32.21 -6.82
N PRO A 47 3.39 -33.19 -6.45
CA PRO A 47 2.53 -32.92 -5.31
C PRO A 47 2.30 -34.21 -4.51
N ALA A 48 3.29 -34.64 -3.73
CA ALA A 48 3.09 -35.75 -2.79
C ALA A 48 4.08 -35.80 -1.62
N VAL A 49 5.01 -34.83 -1.50
CA VAL A 49 6.03 -34.82 -0.44
C VAL A 49 5.91 -33.61 0.49
N THR A 50 5.07 -32.63 0.12
CA THR A 50 4.85 -31.40 0.89
C THR A 50 3.91 -31.60 2.08
N ASP A 51 3.12 -32.68 2.11
CA ASP A 51 2.08 -32.89 3.13
C ASP A 51 2.58 -33.63 4.39
N MET A 52 3.83 -34.13 4.40
CA MET A 52 4.33 -35.04 5.43
C MET A 52 5.36 -34.44 6.40
N LEU A 53 5.77 -33.17 6.20
CA LEU A 53 6.77 -32.49 7.04
C LEU A 53 6.20 -31.35 7.90
N GLY A 54 4.91 -31.00 7.78
CA GLY A 54 4.35 -29.86 8.52
C GLY A 54 5.08 -28.54 8.24
N ILE A 55 5.71 -28.43 7.07
CA ILE A 55 6.32 -27.19 6.54
C ILE A 55 5.35 -26.65 5.49
N THR A 56 4.17 -26.25 5.94
CA THR A 56 3.32 -25.31 5.21
C THR A 56 3.07 -24.14 6.16
N ASP A 57 3.19 -22.93 5.64
CA ASP A 57 2.61 -21.69 6.20
C ASP A 57 3.42 -20.78 7.13
N ASP A 58 4.75 -20.74 7.08
CA ASP A 58 5.45 -19.57 7.63
C ASP A 58 5.63 -18.45 6.58
N TYR A 59 5.86 -18.81 5.30
CA TYR A 59 6.05 -17.81 4.24
C TYR A 59 4.73 -17.20 3.72
N GLU A 60 3.65 -18.00 3.65
CA GLU A 60 2.31 -17.45 3.32
C GLU A 60 1.69 -16.67 4.49
N ARG A 61 2.11 -16.91 5.75
CA ARG A 61 1.67 -16.11 6.89
C ARG A 61 2.34 -14.73 6.97
N GLU A 62 3.59 -14.59 6.54
CA GLU A 62 4.21 -13.25 6.39
C GLU A 62 3.62 -12.48 5.21
N SER A 63 3.10 -13.17 4.19
CA SER A 63 2.35 -12.56 3.07
C SER A 63 0.91 -12.16 3.44
N ARG A 64 0.41 -12.51 4.63
CA ARG A 64 -0.92 -12.08 5.13
C ARG A 64 -0.90 -10.72 5.80
N MET A 65 0.27 -10.14 6.05
CA MET A 65 0.38 -8.75 6.48
C MET A 65 0.55 -7.90 5.24
N GLY A 66 -0.32 -6.92 5.05
CA GLY A 66 -0.21 -5.99 3.93
C GLY A 66 1.15 -5.32 3.89
N VAL A 67 1.55 -4.86 2.71
CA VAL A 67 2.84 -4.19 2.56
C VAL A 67 2.83 -2.90 3.37
N SER A 68 3.60 -2.85 4.46
CA SER A 68 3.83 -1.62 5.20
C SER A 68 4.66 -0.67 4.34
N LEU A 69 4.09 0.49 4.02
CA LEU A 69 4.69 1.52 3.20
C LEU A 69 5.30 2.60 4.09
N SER A 70 6.38 3.21 3.60
CA SER A 70 6.89 4.48 4.12
C SER A 70 6.44 5.62 3.20
N LYS A 71 6.59 6.86 3.66
CA LYS A 71 6.27 8.05 2.88
C LYS A 71 6.95 8.02 1.51
N GLY A 72 6.18 8.18 0.43
CA GLY A 72 6.65 8.07 -0.95
C GLY A 72 6.72 6.64 -1.52
N GLY A 73 6.50 5.62 -0.68
CA GLY A 73 6.49 4.22 -1.07
C GLY A 73 5.36 3.90 -2.04
N ASN A 74 5.57 2.92 -2.91
CA ASN A 74 4.54 2.45 -3.83
C ASN A 74 4.49 0.92 -3.88
N VAL A 75 3.29 0.40 -4.13
CA VAL A 75 3.02 -1.02 -4.28
C VAL A 75 2.13 -1.25 -5.48
N SER A 76 2.43 -2.31 -6.24
CA SER A 76 1.60 -2.70 -7.38
C SER A 76 0.49 -3.62 -6.89
N LEU A 77 -0.75 -3.13 -6.94
CA LEU A 77 -1.89 -3.88 -6.43
C LEU A 77 -2.16 -5.14 -7.25
N SER A 78 -1.93 -5.09 -8.57
CA SER A 78 -2.04 -6.26 -9.45
C SER A 78 -1.02 -7.36 -9.15
N LYS A 79 0.12 -7.02 -8.52
CA LYS A 79 1.12 -8.00 -8.08
C LYS A 79 0.78 -8.60 -6.71
N ALA A 80 0.23 -7.77 -5.82
CA ALA A 80 -0.24 -8.20 -4.51
C ALA A 80 -1.48 -9.09 -4.64
N ALA A 81 -2.43 -8.70 -5.50
CA ALA A 81 -3.66 -9.43 -5.80
C ALA A 81 -3.92 -9.44 -7.32
N PRO A 82 -3.57 -10.53 -8.02
CA PRO A 82 -3.90 -10.70 -9.43
C PRO A 82 -5.43 -10.69 -9.66
N GLY A 83 -5.90 -9.90 -10.63
CA GLY A 83 -7.33 -9.80 -10.95
C GLY A 83 -8.16 -8.94 -9.99
N LEU A 84 -7.52 -8.03 -9.26
CA LEU A 84 -8.18 -7.10 -8.36
C LEU A 84 -9.23 -6.23 -9.09
N THR A 85 -10.49 -6.40 -8.71
CA THR A 85 -11.62 -5.65 -9.27
C THR A 85 -12.07 -4.51 -8.36
N ALA A 86 -11.94 -4.68 -7.05
CA ALA A 86 -12.37 -3.68 -6.08
C ALA A 86 -11.46 -3.68 -4.84
N VAL A 87 -11.23 -2.49 -4.29
CA VAL A 87 -10.49 -2.26 -3.05
C VAL A 87 -11.34 -1.50 -2.06
N ALA A 88 -11.06 -1.70 -0.78
CA ALA A 88 -11.54 -0.88 0.31
C ALA A 88 -10.34 -0.13 0.90
N VAL A 89 -10.43 1.20 0.95
CA VAL A 89 -9.45 2.05 1.62
C VAL A 89 -9.99 2.34 3.00
N GLY A 90 -9.35 1.77 4.02
CA GLY A 90 -9.70 1.94 5.42
C GLY A 90 -8.81 2.99 6.07
N LEU A 91 -9.41 3.90 6.83
CA LEU A 91 -8.74 4.86 7.69
C LEU A 91 -9.09 4.50 9.14
N GLY A 92 -8.10 4.48 10.02
CA GLY A 92 -8.32 4.29 11.44
C GLY A 92 -7.45 5.21 12.29
N TRP A 93 -7.97 5.66 13.43
CA TRP A 93 -7.26 6.48 14.41
C TRP A 93 -7.75 6.21 15.83
N ASP A 94 -6.90 6.53 16.81
CA ASP A 94 -7.32 6.42 18.21
C ASP A 94 -8.16 7.63 18.64
N VAL A 95 -9.21 7.35 19.40
CA VAL A 95 -9.99 8.36 20.12
C VAL A 95 -9.11 9.25 20.98
N ARG A 96 -9.57 10.49 21.18
CA ARG A 96 -8.87 11.45 22.02
C ARG A 96 -8.82 10.97 23.47
N THR A 97 -7.61 10.84 24.02
CA THR A 97 -7.40 10.45 25.43
C THR A 97 -7.38 11.62 26.42
N THR A 98 -7.50 12.85 25.92
CA THR A 98 -7.50 14.09 26.72
C THR A 98 -8.86 14.75 26.71
N THR A 99 -9.17 15.58 27.72
CA THR A 99 -10.43 16.31 27.78
C THR A 99 -10.58 17.30 26.61
N GLY A 100 -11.74 17.30 25.95
CA GLY A 100 -12.10 18.24 24.89
C GLY A 100 -12.93 17.55 23.80
N THR A 101 -13.15 18.21 22.67
CA THR A 101 -13.85 17.62 21.51
C THR A 101 -13.05 16.46 20.94
N ASP A 102 -13.76 15.42 20.51
CA ASP A 102 -13.20 14.24 19.84
C ASP A 102 -12.55 14.59 18.50
N PHE A 103 -11.70 13.69 18.02
CA PHE A 103 -11.07 13.82 16.71
C PHE A 103 -12.01 13.25 15.66
N ASP A 104 -12.43 14.15 14.77
CA ASP A 104 -13.34 13.90 13.69
C ASP A 104 -12.52 13.98 12.40
N LEU A 105 -12.07 12.82 11.90
CA LEU A 105 -11.24 12.73 10.70
C LEU A 105 -12.12 12.32 9.54
N ASP A 106 -12.27 13.22 8.57
CA ASP A 106 -12.98 12.97 7.33
C ASP A 106 -12.01 12.42 6.28
N ALA A 107 -12.24 11.19 5.82
CA ALA A 107 -11.68 10.66 4.60
C ALA A 107 -12.46 11.19 3.40
N SER A 108 -11.75 11.45 2.32
CA SER A 108 -12.33 11.87 1.06
C SER A 108 -11.59 11.22 -0.11
N ALA A 109 -12.21 11.22 -1.27
CA ALA A 109 -11.62 10.70 -2.50
C ALA A 109 -11.85 11.66 -3.65
N ILE A 110 -10.77 11.99 -4.37
CA ILE A 110 -10.80 12.86 -5.55
C ILE A 110 -10.40 12.02 -6.76
N ALA A 111 -11.33 11.80 -7.68
CA ALA A 111 -11.06 11.13 -8.95
C ALA A 111 -10.57 12.14 -9.99
N THR A 112 -9.37 11.91 -10.52
CA THR A 112 -8.66 12.81 -11.42
C THR A 112 -8.28 12.14 -12.74
N GLY A 113 -8.22 12.96 -13.80
CA GLY A 113 -7.76 12.54 -15.11
C GLY A 113 -6.24 12.54 -15.24
N ALA A 114 -5.77 12.43 -16.49
CA ALA A 114 -4.34 12.41 -16.85
C ALA A 114 -3.59 13.71 -16.47
N ASP A 115 -4.31 14.82 -16.38
CA ASP A 115 -3.80 16.14 -15.99
C ASP A 115 -3.72 16.34 -14.46
N LYS A 116 -4.04 15.29 -13.68
CA LYS A 116 -4.18 15.34 -12.22
C LYS A 116 -5.21 16.38 -11.75
N LYS A 117 -6.20 16.70 -12.58
CA LYS A 117 -7.35 17.52 -12.20
C LYS A 117 -8.59 16.66 -12.08
N VAL A 118 -9.51 17.09 -11.23
CA VAL A 118 -10.79 16.43 -11.02
C VAL A 118 -11.54 16.34 -12.36
N VAL A 119 -12.10 15.17 -12.67
CA VAL A 119 -12.84 14.98 -13.94
C VAL A 119 -14.11 15.85 -13.96
N SER A 120 -14.75 16.01 -12.81
CA SER A 120 -15.79 17.01 -12.56
C SER A 120 -15.95 17.24 -11.06
N ASP A 121 -16.57 18.34 -10.64
CA ASP A 121 -16.84 18.60 -9.21
C ASP A 121 -17.59 17.46 -8.50
N GLN A 122 -18.41 16.69 -9.22
CA GLN A 122 -19.12 15.51 -8.68
C GLN A 122 -18.22 14.27 -8.42
N HIS A 123 -17.00 14.23 -8.96
CA HIS A 123 -16.01 13.16 -8.70
C HIS A 123 -15.17 13.44 -7.44
N PHE A 124 -15.56 14.46 -6.67
CA PHE A 124 -15.11 14.64 -5.30
C PHE A 124 -16.10 13.96 -4.35
N VAL A 125 -15.68 12.84 -3.76
CA VAL A 125 -16.44 12.03 -2.82
C VAL A 125 -15.99 12.37 -1.41
N PHE A 126 -16.93 12.74 -0.55
CA PHE A 126 -16.73 13.16 0.83
C PHE A 126 -18.04 12.97 1.62
N PHE A 127 -18.08 13.31 2.91
CA PHE A 127 -19.26 13.08 3.78
C PHE A 127 -20.60 13.59 3.21
N ASN A 128 -20.62 14.68 2.44
CA ASN A 128 -21.84 15.21 1.82
C ASN A 128 -22.15 14.60 0.43
N ASN A 129 -21.14 14.05 -0.24
CA ASN A 129 -21.28 13.39 -1.54
C ASN A 129 -20.70 11.98 -1.46
N LEU A 130 -21.51 11.03 -0.99
CA LEU A 130 -21.04 9.69 -0.65
C LEU A 130 -20.69 8.82 -1.85
N LYS A 131 -21.06 9.19 -3.08
CA LYS A 131 -20.86 8.36 -4.27
C LYS A 131 -20.42 9.16 -5.48
N SER A 132 -19.49 8.60 -6.23
CA SER A 132 -19.17 9.05 -7.58
C SER A 132 -20.35 8.84 -8.55
N PRO A 133 -20.51 9.66 -9.61
CA PRO A 133 -21.61 9.55 -10.59
C PRO A 133 -21.74 8.17 -11.25
N GLU A 134 -20.62 7.51 -11.48
CA GLU A 134 -20.48 6.18 -12.06
C GLU A 134 -20.66 5.05 -11.04
N GLY A 135 -20.65 5.36 -9.74
CA GLY A 135 -20.72 4.41 -8.65
C GLY A 135 -19.43 3.60 -8.41
N ALA A 136 -18.32 4.03 -8.99
CA ALA A 136 -17.01 3.37 -8.81
C ALA A 136 -16.41 3.66 -7.43
N ILE A 137 -16.58 4.87 -6.92
CA ILE A 137 -16.15 5.28 -5.57
C ILE A 137 -17.39 5.46 -4.69
N GLU A 138 -17.39 4.83 -3.52
CA GLU A 138 -18.46 4.88 -2.51
C GLU A 138 -17.87 5.03 -1.10
N HIS A 139 -18.29 6.07 -0.39
CA HIS A 139 -18.02 6.28 1.03
C HIS A 139 -19.04 5.47 1.84
N VAL A 140 -18.58 4.59 2.73
CA VAL A 140 -19.46 3.66 3.48
C VAL A 140 -20.21 4.34 4.62
N GLY A 141 -19.63 5.41 5.18
CA GLY A 141 -20.22 6.19 6.26
C GLY A 141 -19.13 7.04 6.92
N ASP A 142 -19.55 8.15 7.51
CA ASP A 142 -18.71 9.05 8.29
C ASP A 142 -18.70 8.59 9.74
N ASN A 143 -17.51 8.42 10.32
CA ASN A 143 -17.33 8.11 11.73
C ASN A 143 -16.73 9.31 12.47
N THR A 144 -17.63 10.09 13.07
CA THR A 144 -17.29 11.34 13.74
C THR A 144 -16.47 11.21 15.05
N THR A 145 -16.29 10.01 15.59
CA THR A 145 -15.66 9.81 16.91
C THR A 145 -14.42 8.94 16.88
N GLY A 146 -14.26 8.06 15.88
CA GLY A 146 -13.25 6.99 15.90
C GLY A 146 -13.56 5.91 16.94
N GLU A 147 -14.81 5.80 17.39
CA GLU A 147 -15.22 4.72 18.30
C GLU A 147 -15.44 3.42 17.53
N GLY A 148 -14.52 2.47 17.71
CA GLY A 148 -14.62 1.13 17.12
C GLY A 148 -13.27 0.41 17.15
N GLU A 149 -13.28 -0.92 17.03
CA GLU A 149 -12.04 -1.63 16.68
C GLU A 149 -11.98 -1.81 15.17
N GLY A 150 -10.97 -1.21 14.52
CA GLY A 150 -10.69 -1.43 13.10
C GLY A 150 -10.56 -0.14 12.29
N ASP A 151 -11.13 -0.16 11.09
CA ASP A 151 -11.22 1.02 10.24
C ASP A 151 -12.43 1.84 10.68
N ASP A 152 -12.20 3.08 11.08
CA ASP A 152 -13.23 4.03 11.47
C ASP A 152 -14.00 4.50 10.23
N GLU A 153 -13.28 4.76 9.14
CA GLU A 153 -13.87 5.13 7.85
C GLU A 153 -13.38 4.25 6.72
N VAL A 154 -14.29 3.96 5.77
CA VAL A 154 -14.00 3.10 4.63
C VAL A 154 -14.52 3.73 3.34
N ILE A 155 -13.64 3.86 2.36
CA ILE A 155 -13.96 4.24 0.99
C ILE A 155 -13.76 3.02 0.08
N ASN A 156 -14.86 2.54 -0.50
CA ASN A 156 -14.83 1.47 -1.49
C ASN A 156 -14.54 2.05 -2.87
N VAL A 157 -13.64 1.39 -3.60
CA VAL A 157 -13.28 1.74 -4.98
C VAL A 157 -13.36 0.51 -5.87
N ASP A 158 -14.27 0.53 -6.83
CA ASP A 158 -14.40 -0.45 -7.90
C ASP A 158 -13.50 -0.06 -9.09
N LEU A 159 -12.32 -0.68 -9.11
CA LEU A 159 -11.29 -0.48 -10.12
C LEU A 159 -11.71 -0.96 -11.51
N ALA A 160 -12.62 -1.93 -11.58
CA ALA A 160 -13.14 -2.50 -12.82
C ALA A 160 -14.20 -1.61 -13.47
N ASN A 161 -15.06 -0.99 -12.64
CA ASN A 161 -16.08 -0.05 -13.09
C ASN A 161 -15.58 1.39 -13.22
N THR A 162 -14.35 1.68 -12.78
CA THR A 162 -13.74 3.01 -12.93
C THR A 162 -13.53 3.37 -14.42
N PRO A 163 -14.16 4.44 -14.93
CA PRO A 163 -14.00 4.91 -16.31
C PRO A 163 -12.54 5.11 -16.73
N PRO A 164 -12.21 4.96 -18.03
CA PRO A 164 -10.86 5.22 -18.53
C PRO A 164 -10.43 6.69 -18.41
N THR A 165 -11.38 7.61 -18.22
CA THR A 165 -11.10 9.03 -17.99
C THR A 165 -10.49 9.30 -16.63
N ILE A 166 -10.65 8.39 -15.67
CA ILE A 166 -10.04 8.47 -14.33
C ILE A 166 -8.73 7.68 -14.36
N GLU A 167 -7.63 8.38 -14.16
CA GLU A 167 -6.30 7.79 -14.12
C GLU A 167 -5.73 7.74 -12.70
N ASN A 168 -6.13 8.69 -11.83
CA ASN A 168 -5.67 8.73 -10.45
C ASN A 168 -6.83 9.02 -9.50
N ILE A 169 -6.87 8.34 -8.37
CA ILE A 169 -7.81 8.56 -7.28
C ILE A 169 -6.98 8.90 -6.05
N VAL A 170 -7.12 10.14 -5.58
CA VAL A 170 -6.36 10.67 -4.46
C VAL A 170 -7.21 10.58 -3.21
N PHE A 171 -6.61 10.17 -2.09
CA PHE A 171 -7.27 10.03 -0.79
C PHE A 171 -6.77 11.10 0.17
N PRO A 172 -7.36 12.31 0.13
CA PRO A 172 -7.17 13.27 1.20
C PRO A 172 -7.95 12.89 2.45
N VAL A 173 -7.39 13.29 3.58
CA VAL A 173 -8.01 13.18 4.90
C VAL A 173 -7.84 14.52 5.60
N SER A 174 -8.89 14.99 6.25
CA SER A 174 -8.89 16.26 6.98
C SER A 174 -9.55 16.12 8.33
N ILE A 175 -9.20 16.99 9.27
CA ILE A 175 -9.89 17.08 10.56
C ILE A 175 -11.06 18.06 10.42
N TYR A 176 -12.27 17.61 10.73
CA TYR A 176 -13.47 18.45 10.71
C TYR A 176 -13.35 19.59 11.74
N GLU A 177 -13.59 20.83 11.29
CA GLU A 177 -13.48 22.06 12.11
C GLU A 177 -12.14 22.22 12.86
N ALA A 178 -11.03 21.75 12.28
CA ALA A 178 -9.71 21.78 12.91
C ALA A 178 -9.32 23.14 13.52
N ASP A 179 -9.53 24.24 12.78
CA ASP A 179 -9.20 25.60 13.24
C ASP A 179 -10.07 26.03 14.43
N GLY A 180 -11.38 25.74 14.37
CA GLY A 180 -12.33 26.07 15.43
C GLY A 180 -12.09 25.25 16.70
N ARG A 181 -11.57 24.03 16.55
CA ARG A 181 -11.27 23.09 17.65
C ARG A 181 -9.80 23.12 18.08
N SER A 182 -8.95 23.89 17.40
CA SER A 182 -7.49 23.91 17.58
C SER A 182 -6.86 22.50 17.56
N GLN A 183 -7.35 21.66 16.64
CA GLN A 183 -6.90 20.29 16.44
C GLN A 183 -5.93 20.20 15.27
N SER A 184 -5.02 19.23 15.33
CA SER A 184 -4.05 18.95 14.27
C SER A 184 -3.70 17.47 14.27
N PHE A 185 -3.19 16.97 13.14
CA PHE A 185 -2.80 15.55 13.03
C PHE A 185 -1.67 15.15 13.99
N GLY A 186 -0.92 16.10 14.56
CA GLY A 186 0.06 15.81 15.62
C GLY A 186 -0.54 15.40 16.96
N GLN A 187 -1.83 15.64 17.17
CA GLN A 187 -2.53 15.25 18.39
C GLN A 187 -3.24 13.89 18.24
N VAL A 188 -3.46 13.45 17.01
CA VAL A 188 -4.10 12.17 16.68
C VAL A 188 -3.08 11.06 16.85
N ARG A 189 -3.46 9.97 17.52
CA ARG A 189 -2.59 8.81 17.77
C ARG A 189 -2.98 7.65 16.88
N ASN A 190 -1.99 6.84 16.52
CA ASN A 190 -2.17 5.63 15.73
C ASN A 190 -3.03 5.83 14.48
N ALA A 191 -2.90 6.99 13.82
CA ALA A 191 -3.59 7.22 12.55
C ALA A 191 -2.92 6.36 11.46
N TYR A 192 -3.69 5.56 10.75
CA TYR A 192 -3.20 4.74 9.65
C TYR A 192 -4.20 4.70 8.51
N ILE A 193 -3.69 4.56 7.29
CA ILE A 193 -4.49 4.19 6.12
C ILE A 193 -4.08 2.80 5.67
N ARG A 194 -5.03 2.00 5.23
CA ARG A 194 -4.77 0.73 4.60
C ARG A 194 -5.63 0.53 3.36
N VAL A 195 -5.13 -0.29 2.45
CA VAL A 195 -5.83 -0.71 1.25
C VAL A 195 -6.04 -2.21 1.36
N VAL A 196 -7.28 -2.63 1.31
CA VAL A 196 -7.71 -4.01 1.46
C VAL A 196 -8.38 -4.47 0.18
N ASN A 197 -8.13 -5.71 -0.23
CA ASN A 197 -8.84 -6.34 -1.34
C ASN A 197 -10.25 -6.72 -0.89
N ARG A 198 -11.27 -6.17 -1.56
CA ARG A 198 -12.67 -6.40 -1.17
C ARG A 198 -13.14 -7.84 -1.43
N ALA A 199 -12.49 -8.56 -2.34
CA ALA A 199 -12.89 -9.91 -2.71
C ALA A 199 -12.57 -10.95 -1.61
N ASN A 200 -11.46 -10.78 -0.88
CA ASN A 200 -10.97 -11.75 0.09
C ASN A 200 -10.65 -11.13 1.47
N GLY A 201 -10.74 -9.81 1.63
CA GLY A 201 -10.41 -9.11 2.88
C GLY A 201 -8.91 -9.01 3.17
N GLU A 202 -8.06 -9.29 2.17
CA GLU A 202 -6.60 -9.28 2.34
C GLU A 202 -6.07 -7.84 2.33
N GLU A 203 -5.31 -7.48 3.37
CA GLU A 203 -4.62 -6.19 3.41
C GLU A 203 -3.50 -6.18 2.37
N LEU A 204 -3.57 -5.27 1.39
CA LEU A 204 -2.60 -5.15 0.31
C LEU A 204 -1.49 -4.17 0.67
N ALA A 205 -1.86 -3.08 1.34
CA ALA A 205 -0.96 -2.00 1.71
C ALA A 205 -1.41 -1.35 3.01
N ARG A 206 -0.46 -0.90 3.80
CA ARG A 206 -0.73 -0.11 5.00
C ARG A 206 0.30 1.00 5.11
N TYR A 207 -0.14 2.20 5.47
CA TYR A 207 0.73 3.33 5.73
C TYR A 207 0.34 3.92 7.08
N ASP A 208 1.23 3.78 8.05
CA ASP A 208 1.06 4.35 9.39
C ASP A 208 1.59 5.80 9.39
N LEU A 209 0.75 6.71 9.86
CA LEU A 209 1.09 8.11 9.99
C LEU A 209 1.95 8.30 11.26
N SER A 210 3.25 8.55 11.07
CA SER A 210 4.17 8.82 12.17
C SER A 210 4.72 10.25 12.06
N GLU A 211 4.34 11.11 13.03
CA GLU A 211 4.84 12.46 13.38
C GLU A 211 5.07 13.55 12.29
N ASP A 212 5.06 13.20 11.01
CA ASP A 212 5.43 14.06 9.87
C ASP A 212 4.42 15.17 9.56
N ALA A 213 3.24 15.14 10.16
CA ALA A 213 2.15 16.09 9.90
C ALA A 213 1.66 16.81 11.17
N SER A 214 2.58 17.01 12.12
CA SER A 214 2.26 17.45 13.47
C SER A 214 1.48 18.77 13.59
N THR A 215 1.51 19.63 12.57
CA THR A 215 0.85 20.95 12.60
C THR A 215 -0.25 21.13 11.56
N GLU A 216 -0.43 20.14 10.68
CA GLU A 216 -1.34 20.26 9.54
C GLU A 216 -2.76 19.81 9.91
N THR A 217 -3.77 20.37 9.24
CA THR A 217 -5.19 20.06 9.47
C THR A 217 -5.79 19.18 8.37
N ALA A 218 -5.12 19.09 7.23
CA ALA A 218 -5.47 18.20 6.12
C ALA A 218 -4.22 17.63 5.49
N MET A 219 -4.33 16.45 4.89
CA MET A 219 -3.24 15.81 4.17
C MET A 219 -3.72 14.85 3.11
N VAL A 220 -2.85 14.57 2.15
CA VAL A 220 -3.04 13.47 1.20
C VAL A 220 -2.28 12.26 1.71
N PHE A 221 -3.01 11.22 2.12
CA PHE A 221 -2.43 9.97 2.61
C PHE A 221 -1.80 9.17 1.48
N GLY A 222 -2.53 9.03 0.37
CA GLY A 222 -2.04 8.31 -0.79
C GLY A 222 -2.87 8.54 -2.05
N GLU A 223 -2.39 7.97 -3.13
CA GLU A 223 -3.08 7.94 -4.42
C GLU A 223 -3.08 6.52 -4.97
N LEU A 224 -4.22 6.11 -5.54
CA LEU A 224 -4.29 5.03 -6.50
C LEU A 224 -4.09 5.62 -7.88
N TYR A 225 -3.17 5.07 -8.66
CA TYR A 225 -2.94 5.51 -10.01
C TYR A 225 -2.84 4.33 -10.97
N ARG A 226 -3.32 4.55 -12.20
CA ARG A 226 -3.14 3.61 -13.30
C ARG A 226 -1.74 3.73 -13.87
N ASN A 227 -1.09 2.60 -14.07
CA ASN A 227 0.17 2.49 -14.78
C ASN A 227 0.02 1.44 -15.88
N GLY A 228 -0.37 1.92 -17.07
CA GLY A 228 -0.80 1.05 -18.16
C GLY A 228 -2.13 0.37 -17.84
N ALA A 229 -2.15 -0.96 -17.80
CA ALA A 229 -3.34 -1.74 -17.47
C ALA A 229 -3.45 -2.10 -15.97
N GLU A 230 -2.46 -1.72 -15.16
CA GLU A 230 -2.38 -2.10 -13.75
C GLU A 230 -2.67 -0.91 -12.84
N TRP A 231 -3.27 -1.20 -11.69
CA TRP A 231 -3.44 -0.22 -10.61
C TRP A 231 -2.30 -0.34 -9.60
N LYS A 232 -1.81 0.81 -9.16
CA LYS A 232 -0.76 0.93 -8.16
C LYS A 232 -1.22 1.88 -7.06
N PHE A 233 -0.81 1.58 -5.84
CA PHE A 233 -1.01 2.47 -4.70
C PHE A 233 0.31 3.14 -4.36
N ARG A 234 0.26 4.43 -4.03
CA ARG A 234 1.40 5.21 -3.57
C ARG A 234 1.04 5.95 -2.29
N ALA A 235 1.85 5.75 -1.25
CA ALA A 235 1.81 6.57 -0.05
C ALA A 235 2.43 7.93 -0.34
N ILE A 236 1.71 9.02 -0.10
CA ILE A 236 2.16 10.39 -0.35
C ILE A 236 2.56 11.05 0.97
N GLY A 237 1.68 11.07 1.97
CA GLY A 237 1.93 11.69 3.28
C GLY A 237 2.26 13.19 3.19
N GLN A 238 1.55 13.93 2.33
CA GLN A 238 1.76 15.38 2.13
C GLN A 238 0.69 16.16 2.89
N GLY A 239 1.11 16.93 3.90
CA GLY A 239 0.22 17.84 4.64
C GLY A 239 -0.06 19.15 3.91
N TYR A 240 -1.19 19.76 4.24
CA TYR A 240 -1.72 21.00 3.66
C TYR A 240 -2.25 21.93 4.76
N ALA A 241 -1.58 23.09 4.92
CA ALA A 241 -1.97 24.11 5.89
C ALA A 241 -3.29 24.82 5.52
N SER A 242 -3.66 24.78 4.24
CA SER A 242 -4.90 25.35 3.70
C SER A 242 -6.14 24.46 3.91
N GLY A 243 -5.99 23.35 4.64
CA GLY A 243 -7.06 22.38 4.88
C GLY A 243 -7.54 21.66 3.62
N LEU A 244 -8.68 20.97 3.74
CA LEU A 244 -9.32 20.24 2.63
C LEU A 244 -9.64 21.15 1.44
N SER A 245 -10.02 22.41 1.70
CA SER A 245 -10.34 23.37 0.64
C SER A 245 -9.15 23.68 -0.26
N GLY A 246 -7.93 23.75 0.29
CA GLY A 246 -6.74 23.95 -0.52
C GLY A 246 -6.39 22.73 -1.36
N ILE A 247 -6.52 21.52 -0.77
CA ILE A 247 -6.37 20.28 -1.52
C ILE A 247 -7.34 20.23 -2.70
N ALA A 248 -8.62 20.48 -2.45
CA ALA A 248 -9.66 20.48 -3.47
C ALA A 248 -9.33 21.48 -4.61
N ARG A 249 -8.89 22.70 -4.29
CA ARG A 249 -8.46 23.70 -5.29
C ARG A 249 -7.22 23.28 -6.07
N ASP A 250 -6.24 22.66 -5.42
CA ASP A 250 -5.03 22.16 -6.07
C ASP A 250 -5.34 21.06 -7.09
N TYR A 251 -6.35 20.22 -6.80
CA TYR A 251 -6.90 19.25 -7.74
C TYR A 251 -7.96 19.82 -8.69
N GLY A 252 -8.25 21.13 -8.63
CA GLY A 252 -9.14 21.83 -9.57
C GLY A 252 -10.64 21.69 -9.29
N VAL A 253 -11.02 21.29 -8.08
CA VAL A 253 -12.42 21.32 -7.62
C VAL A 253 -12.83 22.76 -7.33
N ASN A 254 -14.03 23.15 -7.78
CA ASN A 254 -14.62 24.43 -7.42
C ASN A 254 -15.24 24.34 -6.02
N VAL A 255 -14.51 24.82 -5.00
CA VAL A 255 -14.93 24.89 -3.58
C VAL A 255 -15.08 26.30 -3.06
#